data_AF-A8UM57-F1
#
_entry.id   AF-A8UM57-F1
#
_cell.length_a   1.000
_cell.length_b   1.000
_cell.length_c   1.000
_cell.angle_alpha   90.00
_cell.angle_beta   90.00
_cell.angle_gamma   90.00
#
_symmetry.space_group_name_H-M   'P 1'
#
loop_
_entity.id
_entity.type
_entity.pdbx_description
1 polymer ?
#
loop_
_entity_poly.entity_id
_entity_poly.type
_entity_poly.pdbx_seq_one_letter_code
_entity_poly.pdbx_strand_id
1 'polypeptide(L)'
;MNKPKFIFLIFLLIANFSQSQIQKDFFVDDANGVDFLRVKFCVNDEAKIFDVESIANESTYENKYVINQIKEYLLGIEFYENSKLKNDCHYTTLRLINSKYENIDKKGKDIPKDFSLLKGEYRYKNPFYNQTKIIRKKKIQREKAKDEKQIYFIEWISDSEYNLIYKRMTDRSLRKYIGKVINVKILDIFPDGSYIYKSTAEHFDWVTYGMMLKIK
;
A
#
# COMPACT_ATOMS: atom_id res chain seq x y z
N MET A 1 35.40 27.96 -4.08
CA MET A 1 35.70 26.58 -4.55
C MET A 1 35.00 25.59 -3.64
N ASN A 2 33.85 25.08 -4.08
CA ASN A 2 33.01 24.17 -3.28
C ASN A 2 33.53 22.74 -3.40
N LYS A 3 33.93 22.15 -2.27
CA LYS A 3 34.24 20.71 -2.20
C LYS A 3 32.94 19.91 -2.25
N PRO A 4 32.82 18.86 -3.07
CA PRO A 4 31.67 17.97 -2.99
C PRO A 4 31.78 17.14 -1.71
N LYS A 5 30.72 17.14 -0.90
CA LYS A 5 30.55 16.21 0.22
C LYS A 5 30.11 14.87 -0.35
N PHE A 6 31.04 13.92 -0.43
CA PHE A 6 30.73 12.52 -0.72
C PHE A 6 30.01 11.95 0.51
N ILE A 7 28.71 11.69 0.41
CA ILE A 7 27.94 10.97 1.42
C ILE A 7 28.16 9.48 1.12
N PHE A 8 28.97 8.83 1.95
CA PHE A 8 29.22 7.39 1.90
C PHE A 8 28.06 6.70 2.62
N LEU A 9 27.17 6.05 1.86
CA LEU A 9 26.12 5.20 2.43
C LEU A 9 26.73 3.83 2.75
N ILE A 10 27.17 3.63 4.00
CA ILE A 10 27.68 2.33 4.46
C ILE A 10 26.48 1.41 4.71
N PHE A 11 26.23 0.47 3.80
CA PHE A 11 25.40 -0.69 4.09
C PHE A 11 26.25 -1.72 4.85
N LEU A 12 25.96 -1.87 6.14
CA LEU A 12 26.47 -2.96 6.96
C LEU A 12 25.91 -4.28 6.42
N LEU A 13 26.74 -5.03 5.70
CA LEU A 13 26.50 -6.42 5.30
C LEU A 13 26.53 -7.31 6.55
N ILE A 14 25.40 -7.38 7.25
CA ILE A 14 25.15 -8.44 8.21
C ILE A 14 24.57 -9.61 7.42
N ALA A 15 25.42 -10.57 7.04
CA ALA A 15 25.01 -11.84 6.46
C ALA A 15 24.34 -12.72 7.54
N ASN A 16 23.15 -12.32 7.98
CA ASN A 16 22.20 -13.24 8.57
C ASN A 16 21.32 -13.70 7.40
N PHE A 17 21.51 -14.94 6.93
CA PHE A 17 20.54 -15.62 6.07
C PHE A 17 19.24 -15.78 6.87
N SER A 18 18.46 -14.71 6.93
CA SER A 18 17.11 -14.73 7.45
C SER A 18 16.29 -15.40 6.36
N GLN A 19 15.89 -16.64 6.59
CA GLN A 19 14.83 -17.28 5.81
C GLN A 19 13.60 -16.37 5.94
N SER A 20 13.28 -15.63 4.88
CA SER A 20 12.54 -14.38 5.02
C SER A 20 11.25 -14.33 4.21
N GLN A 21 10.27 -13.60 4.75
CA GLN A 21 9.11 -13.16 4.00
C GLN A 21 9.48 -11.91 3.19
N ILE A 22 9.03 -11.82 1.94
CA ILE A 22 9.24 -10.64 1.11
C ILE A 22 8.58 -9.42 1.77
N GLN A 23 9.37 -8.40 2.10
CA GLN A 23 8.88 -7.09 2.53
C GLN A 23 7.97 -6.51 1.43
N LYS A 24 6.74 -6.13 1.81
CA LYS A 24 5.74 -5.62 0.85
C LYS A 24 5.72 -4.10 0.76
N ASP A 25 6.24 -3.39 1.76
CA ASP A 25 6.16 -1.93 1.86
C ASP A 25 7.55 -1.34 1.87
N PHE A 26 7.81 -0.36 1.00
CA PHE A 26 9.06 0.39 0.94
C PHE A 26 8.75 1.88 1.02
N PHE A 27 9.47 2.59 1.87
CA PHE A 27 9.42 4.05 1.91
C PHE A 27 10.47 4.62 0.94
N VAL A 28 10.02 5.50 0.05
CA VAL A 28 10.84 6.09 -1.03
C VAL A 28 10.51 7.57 -1.14
N ASP A 29 11.47 8.41 -1.53
CA ASP A 29 11.28 9.87 -1.45
C ASP A 29 10.47 10.45 -2.62
N ASP A 30 10.40 9.72 -3.74
CA ASP A 30 9.90 10.20 -5.03
C ASP A 30 8.50 9.68 -5.40
N ALA A 31 7.91 8.79 -4.61
CA ALA A 31 6.52 8.39 -4.79
C ALA A 31 5.60 9.60 -4.50
N ASN A 32 4.54 9.83 -5.28
CA ASN A 32 3.65 10.97 -5.01
C ASN A 32 2.83 10.79 -3.72
N GLY A 33 2.54 9.54 -3.35
CA GLY A 33 1.79 9.19 -2.15
C GLY A 33 1.97 7.71 -1.84
N VAL A 34 1.24 6.86 -2.58
CA VAL A 34 1.47 5.42 -2.64
C VAL A 34 1.50 5.03 -4.12
N ASP A 35 2.50 4.27 -4.51
CA ASP A 35 2.64 3.66 -5.82
C ASP A 35 2.83 2.14 -5.70
N PHE A 36 2.65 1.43 -6.81
CA PHE A 36 2.67 -0.02 -6.84
C PHE A 36 3.69 -0.50 -7.86
N LEU A 37 4.52 -1.46 -7.45
CA LEU A 37 5.43 -2.18 -8.33
C LEU A 37 5.03 -3.65 -8.35
N ARG A 38 4.58 -4.11 -9.51
CA ARG A 38 4.32 -5.52 -9.76
C ARG A 38 5.60 -6.17 -10.25
N VAL A 39 6.00 -7.26 -9.62
CA VAL A 39 7.15 -8.05 -10.04
C VAL A 39 6.79 -9.51 -10.19
N LYS A 40 7.41 -10.16 -11.16
CA LYS A 40 7.55 -11.60 -11.26
C LYS A 40 8.93 -11.97 -10.73
N PHE A 41 9.01 -13.02 -9.92
CA PHE A 41 10.28 -13.54 -9.43
C PHE A 41 10.29 -15.07 -9.53
N CYS A 42 11.43 -15.66 -9.86
CA CYS A 42 11.57 -17.10 -10.00
C CYS A 42 12.48 -17.67 -8.91
N VAL A 43 12.10 -18.82 -8.36
CA VAL A 43 12.79 -19.49 -7.25
C VAL A 43 13.40 -20.79 -7.76
N ASN A 44 14.67 -21.02 -7.48
CA ASN A 44 15.38 -22.24 -7.89
C ASN A 44 15.12 -23.40 -6.92
N ASP A 45 15.80 -24.52 -7.16
CA ASP A 45 15.79 -25.72 -6.32
C ASP A 45 16.51 -25.53 -4.97
N GLU A 46 17.38 -24.53 -4.85
CA GLU A 46 17.97 -24.09 -3.57
C GLU A 46 17.06 -23.15 -2.76
N ALA A 47 15.81 -22.94 -3.18
CA ALA A 47 14.88 -21.98 -2.55
C ALA A 47 15.33 -20.52 -2.60
N LYS A 48 16.22 -20.15 -3.52
CA LYS A 48 16.71 -18.78 -3.73
C LYS A 48 16.01 -18.12 -4.90
N ILE A 49 15.71 -16.82 -4.76
CA ILE A 49 15.26 -16.01 -5.90
C ILE A 49 16.45 -15.79 -6.84
N PHE A 50 16.33 -16.21 -8.10
CA PHE A 50 17.42 -16.09 -9.08
C PHE A 50 17.09 -15.16 -10.26
N ASP A 51 15.82 -14.80 -10.43
CA ASP A 51 15.36 -13.89 -11.48
C ASP A 51 14.23 -13.00 -10.97
N VAL A 52 14.23 -11.72 -11.39
CA VAL A 52 13.25 -10.70 -11.00
C VAL A 52 12.95 -9.74 -12.15
N GLU A 53 11.71 -9.74 -12.58
CA GLU A 53 11.20 -8.91 -13.67
C GLU A 53 10.11 -7.96 -13.16
N SER A 54 10.19 -6.69 -13.53
CA SER A 54 9.13 -5.70 -13.26
C SER A 54 8.09 -5.71 -14.36
N ILE A 55 6.80 -5.71 -14.01
CA ILE A 55 5.69 -5.74 -14.95
C ILE A 55 5.16 -4.32 -15.12
N ALA A 56 5.67 -3.62 -16.13
CA ALA A 56 5.45 -2.18 -16.31
C ALA A 56 3.96 -1.81 -16.46
N ASN A 57 3.20 -2.57 -17.24
CA ASN A 57 1.77 -2.32 -17.48
C ASN A 57 0.87 -2.63 -16.27
N GLU A 58 1.39 -3.28 -15.23
CA GLU A 58 0.69 -3.55 -13.97
C GLU A 58 1.25 -2.72 -12.79
N SER A 59 2.22 -1.84 -13.08
CA SER A 59 2.88 -0.99 -12.09
C SER A 59 2.47 0.47 -12.27
N THR A 60 2.46 1.22 -11.17
CA THR A 60 2.31 2.69 -11.19
C THR A 60 3.59 3.42 -10.79
N TYR A 61 4.60 2.69 -10.31
CA TYR A 61 5.91 3.23 -9.97
C TYR A 61 6.89 3.04 -11.12
N GLU A 62 7.63 4.11 -11.49
CA GLU A 62 8.43 4.14 -12.72
C GLU A 62 9.92 4.45 -12.50
N ASN A 63 10.35 4.79 -11.28
CA ASN A 63 11.75 5.11 -11.03
C ASN A 63 12.65 3.87 -11.16
N LYS A 64 13.38 3.79 -12.28
CA LYS A 64 14.26 2.68 -12.62
C LYS A 64 15.38 2.45 -11.60
N TYR A 65 15.92 3.50 -11.00
CA TYR A 65 16.98 3.37 -10.00
C TYR A 65 16.47 2.62 -8.77
N VAL A 66 15.33 3.06 -8.22
CA VAL A 66 14.71 2.42 -7.05
C VAL A 66 14.20 1.01 -7.39
N ILE A 67 13.61 0.83 -8.58
CA ILE A 67 13.19 -0.51 -9.05
C ILE A 67 14.38 -1.48 -9.07
N ASN A 68 15.55 -1.06 -9.55
CA ASN A 68 16.74 -1.91 -9.56
C ASN A 68 17.22 -2.26 -8.15
N GLN A 69 17.19 -1.31 -7.22
CA GLN A 69 17.51 -1.58 -5.81
C GLN A 69 16.57 -2.61 -5.17
N ILE A 70 15.28 -2.55 -5.51
CA ILE A 70 14.29 -3.54 -5.05
C ILE A 70 14.57 -4.91 -5.68
N LYS A 71 14.96 -4.97 -6.96
CA LYS A 71 15.35 -6.23 -7.60
C LYS A 71 16.57 -6.85 -6.91
N GLU A 72 17.58 -6.06 -6.61
CA GLU A 72 18.76 -6.51 -5.85
C GLU A 72 18.38 -7.04 -4.47
N TYR A 73 17.51 -6.33 -3.74
CA TYR A 73 16.95 -6.80 -2.48
C TYR A 73 16.27 -8.17 -2.63
N LEU A 74 15.42 -8.34 -3.64
CA LEU A 74 14.69 -9.59 -3.89
C LEU A 74 15.63 -10.74 -4.25
N LEU A 75 16.66 -10.49 -5.07
CA LEU A 75 17.68 -11.49 -5.42
C LEU A 75 18.49 -11.95 -4.20
N GLY A 76 18.53 -11.16 -3.13
CA GLY A 76 19.14 -11.54 -1.85
C GLY A 76 18.27 -12.45 -0.97
N ILE A 77 17.05 -12.80 -1.38
CA ILE A 77 16.12 -13.59 -0.56
C ILE A 77 16.30 -15.08 -0.81
N GLU A 78 16.41 -15.81 0.30
CA GLU A 78 16.35 -17.26 0.37
C GLU A 78 15.15 -17.68 1.24
N PHE A 79 14.33 -18.59 0.71
CA PHE A 79 13.21 -19.19 1.43
C PHE A 79 13.65 -20.44 2.19
N TYR A 80 12.74 -21.00 3.00
CA TYR A 80 12.95 -22.32 3.60
C TYR A 80 13.15 -23.39 2.52
N GLU A 81 14.02 -24.36 2.79
CA GLU A 81 14.36 -25.45 1.87
C GLU A 81 13.13 -26.27 1.41
N ASN A 82 12.12 -26.39 2.28
CA ASN A 82 10.85 -27.05 2.03
C ASN A 82 9.76 -26.12 1.45
N SER A 83 10.13 -24.92 1.00
CA SER A 83 9.20 -23.95 0.44
C SER A 83 8.50 -24.50 -0.80
N LYS A 84 7.18 -24.32 -0.84
CA LYS A 84 6.35 -24.66 -2.02
C LYS A 84 6.60 -23.73 -3.22
N LEU A 85 7.42 -22.70 -3.05
CA LEU A 85 7.73 -21.73 -4.10
C LEU A 85 8.85 -22.21 -5.03
N LYS A 86 9.64 -23.23 -4.63
CA LYS A 86 10.78 -23.76 -5.39
C LYS A 86 10.38 -24.19 -6.79
N ASN A 87 11.34 -24.04 -7.72
CA ASN A 87 11.22 -24.45 -9.12
C ASN A 87 10.02 -23.84 -9.85
N ASP A 88 9.64 -22.62 -9.46
CA ASP A 88 8.48 -21.93 -10.03
C ASP A 88 8.66 -20.41 -9.98
N CYS A 89 7.85 -19.71 -10.78
CA CYS A 89 7.82 -18.26 -10.85
C CYS A 89 6.52 -17.72 -10.26
N HIS A 90 6.66 -16.73 -9.39
CA HIS A 90 5.57 -16.16 -8.62
C HIS A 90 5.45 -14.68 -8.88
N TYR A 91 4.29 -14.13 -8.57
CA TYR A 91 4.04 -12.70 -8.70
C TYR A 91 3.82 -12.07 -7.34
N THR A 92 4.38 -10.89 -7.13
CA THR A 92 4.08 -10.07 -5.96
C THR A 92 3.91 -8.61 -6.34
N THR A 93 3.12 -7.91 -5.54
CA THR A 93 2.98 -6.46 -5.64
C THR A 93 3.59 -5.83 -4.40
N LEU A 94 4.42 -4.82 -4.62
CA LEU A 94 5.08 -4.04 -3.58
C LEU A 94 4.47 -2.64 -3.55
N ARG A 95 4.32 -2.06 -2.37
CA ARG A 95 3.83 -0.70 -2.13
C ARG A 95 5.01 0.23 -1.90
N LEU A 96 5.09 1.29 -2.69
CA LEU A 96 6.10 2.34 -2.61
C LEU A 96 5.42 3.57 -2.02
N ILE A 97 5.75 3.89 -0.77
CA ILE A 97 5.08 4.92 0.01
C ILE A 97 6.02 6.11 0.13
N ASN A 98 5.52 7.34 -0.04
CA ASN A 98 6.38 8.50 0.13
C ASN A 98 6.93 8.55 1.57
N SER A 99 8.25 8.60 1.74
CA SER A 99 8.93 8.62 3.05
C SER A 99 8.44 9.72 3.98
N LYS A 100 7.94 10.85 3.45
CA LYS A 100 7.39 11.93 4.27
C LYS A 100 6.22 11.47 5.16
N TYR A 101 5.53 10.39 4.79
CA TYR A 101 4.41 9.83 5.54
C TYR A 101 4.80 8.82 6.63
N GLU A 102 6.06 8.41 6.69
CA GLU A 102 6.55 7.46 7.71
C GLU A 102 6.38 8.03 9.13
N ASN A 103 6.63 9.33 9.30
CA ASN A 103 6.66 10.01 10.60
C ASN A 103 5.50 11.00 10.84
N ILE A 104 4.57 11.15 9.89
CA ILE A 104 3.41 12.07 10.05
C ILE A 104 2.55 11.69 11.26
N ASP A 105 2.55 10.41 11.66
CA ASP A 105 1.87 9.94 12.87
C ASP A 105 2.36 10.58 14.16
N LYS A 106 3.61 11.04 14.23
CA LYS A 106 4.21 11.61 15.45
C LYS A 106 4.00 13.11 15.60
N LYS A 107 3.73 13.83 14.51
CA LYS A 107 3.71 15.30 14.53
C LYS A 107 2.33 15.93 14.34
N GLY A 108 1.33 15.16 13.90
CA GLY A 108 -0.02 15.67 13.67
C GLY A 108 -0.05 16.71 12.55
N LYS A 109 -0.47 16.32 11.34
CA LYS A 109 -0.75 17.31 10.30
C LYS A 109 -2.17 17.82 10.51
N ASP A 110 -2.35 19.13 10.68
CA ASP A 110 -3.66 19.75 10.64
C ASP A 110 -4.23 19.60 9.22
N ILE A 111 -5.06 18.59 9.03
CA ILE A 111 -5.83 18.41 7.80
C ILE A 111 -7.07 19.30 7.93
N PRO A 112 -7.42 20.09 6.89
CA PRO A 112 -8.54 21.01 6.96
C PRO A 112 -9.82 20.32 7.45
N LYS A 113 -10.51 20.97 8.39
CA LYS A 113 -11.71 20.47 9.09
C LYS A 113 -12.97 20.32 8.22
N ASP A 114 -12.83 20.48 6.90
CA ASP A 114 -13.99 20.48 6.01
C ASP A 114 -14.23 19.09 5.42
N PHE A 115 -15.13 18.36 6.06
CA PHE A 115 -15.65 17.09 5.57
C PHE A 115 -16.23 17.19 4.14
N SER A 116 -16.62 18.38 3.65
CA SER A 116 -17.08 18.56 2.28
C SER A 116 -16.06 18.07 1.25
N LEU A 117 -14.77 18.21 1.54
CA LEU A 117 -13.65 17.76 0.69
C LEU A 117 -13.56 16.23 0.56
N LEU A 118 -14.14 15.51 1.53
CA LEU A 118 -14.10 14.05 1.63
C LEU A 118 -15.41 13.39 1.18
N LYS A 119 -16.39 14.17 0.71
CA LYS A 119 -17.62 13.66 0.07
C LYS A 119 -17.41 13.55 -1.43
N GLY A 120 -17.92 12.48 -2.03
CA GLY A 120 -18.07 12.37 -3.48
C GLY A 120 -17.71 11.00 -4.00
N GLU A 121 -17.23 10.94 -5.23
CA GLU A 121 -16.87 9.72 -5.92
C GLU A 121 -15.35 9.58 -5.99
N TYR A 122 -14.87 8.39 -5.64
CA TYR A 122 -13.45 8.04 -5.63
C TYR A 122 -13.22 6.70 -6.31
N ARG A 123 -11.95 6.41 -6.60
CA ARG A 123 -11.43 5.07 -6.91
C ARG A 123 -10.14 4.84 -6.13
N TYR A 124 -9.78 3.58 -5.92
CA TYR A 124 -8.45 3.27 -5.39
C TYR A 124 -7.39 3.50 -6.46
N LYS A 125 -6.22 4.01 -6.05
CA LYS A 125 -5.02 3.98 -6.90
C LYS A 125 -4.47 2.56 -7.07
N ASN A 126 -4.72 1.68 -6.10
CA ASN A 126 -4.28 0.29 -6.13
C ASN A 126 -4.79 -0.41 -7.41
N PRO A 127 -3.90 -1.01 -8.23
CA PRO A 127 -4.27 -1.62 -9.50
C PRO A 127 -5.30 -2.74 -9.36
N PHE A 128 -5.28 -3.50 -8.25
CA PHE A 128 -6.25 -4.58 -8.01
C PHE A 128 -7.67 -4.10 -7.72
N TYR A 129 -7.82 -2.83 -7.31
CA TYR A 129 -9.10 -2.24 -6.95
C TYR A 129 -9.40 -0.96 -7.76
N ASN A 130 -8.69 -0.74 -8.87
CA ASN A 130 -8.79 0.50 -9.64
C ASN A 130 -10.15 0.66 -10.36
N GLN A 131 -10.87 -0.44 -10.58
CA GLN A 131 -12.23 -0.48 -11.13
C GLN A 131 -13.30 -0.29 -10.04
N THR A 132 -12.92 -0.30 -8.76
CA THR A 132 -13.88 -0.13 -7.66
C THR A 132 -14.28 1.33 -7.57
N LYS A 133 -15.56 1.60 -7.86
CA LYS A 133 -16.15 2.91 -7.63
C LYS A 133 -16.56 3.06 -6.18
N ILE A 134 -16.06 4.09 -5.53
CA ILE A 134 -16.32 4.40 -4.12
C ILE A 134 -17.21 5.64 -4.08
N ILE A 135 -18.37 5.53 -3.46
CA ILE A 135 -19.27 6.65 -3.22
C ILE A 135 -19.26 6.95 -1.73
N ARG A 136 -18.69 8.09 -1.36
CA ARG A 136 -18.48 8.52 0.02
C ARG A 136 -19.43 9.63 0.42
N LYS A 137 -20.18 9.40 1.50
CA LYS A 137 -21.07 10.36 2.17
C LYS A 137 -20.63 10.53 3.63
N LYS A 138 -21.29 11.42 4.38
CA LYS A 138 -20.94 11.74 5.77
C LYS A 138 -20.81 10.52 6.69
N LYS A 139 -21.74 9.58 6.59
CA LYS A 139 -21.82 8.42 7.49
C LYS A 139 -21.71 7.07 6.79
N ILE A 140 -21.53 7.06 5.47
CA ILE A 140 -21.63 5.84 4.65
C ILE A 140 -20.60 5.88 3.51
N GLN A 141 -19.90 4.77 3.32
CA GLN A 141 -19.14 4.46 2.10
C GLN A 141 -19.81 3.30 1.37
N ARG A 142 -19.94 3.43 0.05
CA ARG A 142 -20.43 2.34 -0.82
C ARG A 142 -19.39 2.07 -1.88
N GLU A 143 -18.90 0.86 -1.93
CA GLU A 143 -17.98 0.41 -2.96
C GLU A 143 -18.71 -0.52 -3.91
N LYS A 144 -18.49 -0.31 -5.20
CA LYS A 144 -19.07 -1.10 -6.28
C LYS A 144 -17.97 -1.49 -7.26
N ALA A 145 -17.73 -2.80 -7.37
CA ALA A 145 -17.03 -3.40 -8.49
C ALA A 145 -18.06 -4.12 -9.39
N LYS A 146 -17.59 -4.87 -10.39
CA LYS A 146 -18.44 -5.52 -11.41
C LYS A 146 -19.60 -6.31 -10.80
N ASP A 147 -19.31 -7.25 -9.90
CA ASP A 147 -20.29 -8.13 -9.25
C ASP A 147 -20.28 -8.01 -7.72
N GLU A 148 -19.48 -7.08 -7.20
CA GLU A 148 -19.29 -6.90 -5.77
C GLU A 148 -19.79 -5.55 -5.31
N LYS A 149 -20.52 -5.59 -4.20
CA LYS A 149 -20.93 -4.39 -3.47
C LYS A 149 -20.55 -4.52 -2.01
N GLN A 150 -19.93 -3.47 -1.50
CA GLN A 150 -19.52 -3.37 -0.11
C GLN A 150 -20.09 -2.07 0.45
N ILE A 151 -20.69 -2.14 1.62
CA ILE A 151 -21.24 -0.97 2.32
C ILE A 151 -20.63 -0.91 3.69
N TYR A 152 -20.18 0.28 4.05
CA TYR A 152 -19.60 0.58 5.35
C TYR A 152 -20.30 1.76 5.99
N PHE A 153 -20.36 1.75 7.32
CA PHE A 153 -20.60 2.96 8.10
C PHE A 153 -19.30 3.70 8.36
N ILE A 154 -19.38 5.02 8.45
CA ILE A 154 -18.28 5.90 8.79
C ILE A 154 -18.62 6.59 10.11
N GLU A 155 -17.78 6.40 11.11
CA GLU A 155 -17.84 7.10 12.38
C GLU A 155 -16.59 7.96 12.53
N TRP A 156 -16.76 9.28 12.47
CA TRP A 156 -15.64 10.22 12.57
C TRP A 156 -15.21 10.37 14.01
N ILE A 157 -13.90 10.20 14.25
CA ILE A 157 -13.24 10.41 15.54
C ILE A 157 -12.69 11.84 15.58
N SER A 158 -12.12 12.30 14.47
CA SER A 158 -11.61 13.65 14.27
C SER A 158 -11.80 14.06 12.81
N ASP A 159 -11.27 15.22 12.42
CA ASP A 159 -11.32 15.69 11.03
C ASP A 159 -10.47 14.84 10.07
N SER A 160 -9.50 14.10 10.59
CA SER A 160 -8.60 13.23 9.81
C SER A 160 -8.73 11.75 10.15
N GLU A 161 -9.46 11.39 11.19
CA GLU A 161 -9.55 10.02 11.68
C GLU A 161 -11.01 9.54 11.74
N TYR A 162 -11.25 8.32 11.25
CA TYR A 162 -12.56 7.70 11.28
C TYR A 162 -12.49 6.18 11.34
N ASN A 163 -13.55 5.60 11.87
CA ASN A 163 -13.81 4.18 11.85
C ASN A 163 -14.67 3.82 10.65
N LEU A 164 -14.20 2.86 9.86
CA LEU A 164 -14.95 2.25 8.76
C LEU A 164 -15.48 0.89 9.24
N ILE A 165 -16.79 0.78 9.40
CA ILE A 165 -17.44 -0.40 9.98
C ILE A 165 -18.10 -1.20 8.88
N TYR A 166 -17.74 -2.48 8.75
CA TYR A 166 -18.32 -3.39 7.75
C TYR A 166 -19.82 -3.54 7.99
N LYS A 167 -20.67 -3.09 7.06
CA LYS A 167 -22.14 -3.16 7.20
C LYS A 167 -22.78 -4.23 6.34
N ARG A 168 -22.40 -4.32 5.06
CA ARG A 168 -22.97 -5.31 4.13
C ARG A 168 -21.97 -5.66 3.04
N MET A 169 -21.71 -6.96 2.87
CA MET A 169 -20.78 -7.49 1.87
C MET A 169 -21.49 -8.49 0.96
N THR A 170 -21.30 -8.33 -0.34
CA THR A 170 -21.83 -9.28 -1.33
C THR A 170 -20.95 -10.51 -1.41
N ASP A 171 -19.62 -10.31 -1.45
CA ASP A 171 -18.62 -11.37 -1.31
C ASP A 171 -18.80 -12.12 0.01
N ARG A 172 -18.91 -13.44 -0.10
CA ARG A 172 -19.07 -14.36 1.03
C ARG A 172 -17.85 -14.34 1.95
N SER A 173 -16.65 -14.21 1.40
CA SER A 173 -15.39 -14.23 2.17
C SER A 173 -15.32 -13.08 3.19
N LEU A 174 -15.93 -11.94 2.86
CA LEU A 174 -15.92 -10.72 3.68
C LEU A 174 -17.09 -10.62 4.66
N ARG A 175 -18.13 -11.46 4.54
CA ARG A 175 -19.33 -11.38 5.43
C ARG A 175 -18.99 -11.61 6.89
N LYS A 176 -17.97 -12.43 7.18
CA LYS A 176 -17.48 -12.69 8.54
C LYS A 176 -16.96 -11.45 9.26
N TYR A 177 -16.67 -10.38 8.52
CA TYR A 177 -16.18 -9.12 9.07
C TYR A 177 -17.29 -8.10 9.36
N ILE A 178 -18.57 -8.40 9.07
CA ILE A 178 -19.68 -7.49 9.38
C ILE A 178 -19.65 -7.12 10.87
N GLY A 179 -19.68 -5.81 11.16
CA GLY A 179 -19.56 -5.24 12.51
C GLY A 179 -18.13 -4.96 12.97
N LYS A 180 -17.10 -5.49 12.29
CA LYS A 180 -15.69 -5.21 12.60
C LYS A 180 -15.30 -3.81 12.13
N VAL A 181 -14.22 -3.28 12.70
CA VAL A 181 -13.76 -1.90 12.44
C VAL A 181 -12.44 -1.89 11.67
N ILE A 182 -12.33 -0.93 10.76
CA ILE A 182 -11.07 -0.46 10.20
C ILE A 182 -10.87 0.98 10.68
N ASN A 183 -9.82 1.20 11.47
CA ASN A 183 -9.40 2.54 11.85
C ASN A 183 -8.67 3.15 10.66
N VAL A 184 -9.05 4.36 10.26
CA VAL A 184 -8.44 5.06 9.13
C VAL A 184 -8.03 6.46 9.53
N LYS A 185 -6.81 6.82 9.16
CA LYS A 185 -6.22 8.14 9.33
C LYS A 185 -5.81 8.69 7.98
N ILE A 186 -6.35 9.84 7.62
CA ILE A 186 -5.95 10.62 6.45
C ILE A 186 -4.61 11.25 6.78
N LEU A 187 -3.64 11.15 5.88
CA LEU A 187 -2.29 11.70 6.07
C LEU A 187 -2.07 12.98 5.25
N ASP A 188 -2.78 13.10 4.13
CA ASP A 188 -2.71 14.27 3.25
C ASP A 188 -3.91 14.32 2.31
N ILE A 189 -4.27 15.53 1.88
CA ILE A 189 -5.27 15.78 0.84
C ILE A 189 -4.60 16.60 -0.26
N PHE A 190 -4.70 16.11 -1.50
CA PHE A 190 -4.16 16.75 -2.69
C PHE A 190 -5.12 17.83 -3.22
N PRO A 191 -4.64 18.80 -4.03
CA PRO A 191 -5.48 19.89 -4.55
C PRO A 191 -6.72 19.44 -5.34
N ASP A 192 -6.67 18.26 -5.95
CA ASP A 192 -7.78 17.66 -6.70
C ASP A 192 -8.81 16.96 -5.78
N GLY A 193 -8.59 16.96 -4.46
CA GLY A 193 -9.42 16.27 -3.47
C GLY A 193 -9.11 14.77 -3.32
N SER A 194 -8.11 14.25 -4.04
CA SER A 194 -7.54 12.93 -3.78
C SER A 194 -6.85 12.94 -2.41
N TYR A 195 -6.70 11.79 -1.77
CA TYR A 195 -6.04 11.74 -0.46
C TYR A 195 -5.33 10.42 -0.21
N ILE A 196 -4.28 10.48 0.60
CA ILE A 196 -3.57 9.32 1.14
C ILE A 196 -4.04 9.04 2.55
N TYR A 197 -4.15 7.76 2.89
CA TYR A 197 -4.54 7.32 4.21
C TYR A 197 -3.68 6.16 4.69
N LYS A 198 -3.62 6.03 6.01
CA LYS A 198 -3.15 4.87 6.75
C LYS A 198 -4.36 4.18 7.38
N SER A 199 -4.39 2.86 7.35
CA SER A 199 -5.48 2.09 7.95
C SER A 199 -4.97 0.85 8.68
N THR A 200 -5.65 0.52 9.79
CA THR A 200 -5.45 -0.71 10.56
C THR A 200 -6.82 -1.34 10.85
N ALA A 201 -6.97 -2.62 10.53
CA ALA A 201 -8.20 -3.34 10.76
C ALA A 201 -8.07 -4.19 12.03
N GLU A 202 -9.10 -4.23 12.88
CA GLU A 202 -9.05 -4.97 14.16
C GLU A 202 -8.75 -6.48 14.02
N HIS A 203 -8.93 -7.02 12.83
CA HIS A 203 -8.77 -8.45 12.52
C HIS A 203 -7.54 -8.72 11.64
N PHE A 204 -6.69 -7.71 11.42
CA PHE A 204 -5.41 -7.82 10.71
C PHE A 204 -4.34 -7.05 11.46
N ASP A 205 -3.21 -7.71 11.76
CA ASP A 205 -2.10 -7.07 12.50
C ASP A 205 -1.23 -6.15 11.63
N TRP A 206 -1.56 -5.97 10.34
CA TRP A 206 -0.80 -5.12 9.44
C TRP A 206 -1.38 -3.73 9.28
N VAL A 207 -0.47 -2.77 9.13
CA VAL A 207 -0.78 -1.43 8.65
C VAL A 207 -0.89 -1.45 7.13
N THR A 208 -1.81 -0.67 6.58
CA THR A 208 -1.91 -0.44 5.14
C THR A 208 -1.90 1.04 4.84
N TYR A 209 -1.09 1.43 3.86
CA TYR A 209 -1.14 2.73 3.23
C TYR A 209 -1.88 2.61 1.91
N GLY A 210 -2.80 3.55 1.64
CA GLY A 210 -3.59 3.57 0.43
C GLY A 210 -3.85 4.99 -0.05
N MET A 211 -4.31 5.10 -1.29
CA MET A 211 -4.66 6.38 -1.89
C MET A 211 -6.02 6.27 -2.56
N MET A 212 -6.90 7.21 -2.25
CA MET A 212 -8.17 7.42 -2.94
C MET A 212 -8.02 8.56 -3.93
N LEU A 213 -8.31 8.29 -5.19
CA LEU A 213 -8.30 9.26 -6.27
C LEU A 213 -9.70 9.83 -6.44
N LYS A 214 -9.83 11.16 -6.36
CA LYS A 214 -11.10 11.86 -6.57
C LYS A 214 -11.54 11.75 -8.03
N ILE A 215 -12.82 11.52 -8.25
CA ILE A 215 -13.45 11.49 -9.57
C ILE A 215 -14.48 12.62 -9.70
N LYS A 216 -15.34 12.77 -8.68
CA LYS A 216 -16.39 13.79 -8.60
C LYS A 216 -16.60 14.25 -7.17
#